data_AF-A0A934F476-F1
#
_entry.id   AF-A0A934F476-F1
#
_cell.length_a   1.000
_cell.length_b   1.000
_cell.length_c   1.000
_cell.angle_alpha   90.00
_cell.angle_beta   90.00
_cell.angle_gamma   90.00
#
_symmetry.space_group_name_H-M   'P 1'
#
loop_
_entity.id
_entity.type
_entity.pdbx_description
1 polymer ?
#
loop_
_entity_poly.entity_id
_entity_poly.type
_entity_poly.pdbx_seq_one_letter_code
_entity_poly.pdbx_strand_id
1 'polypeptide(L)'
;MQWPLLVLFLSFIVVGWGLLPPAGVNDKLYARSNLVTLVVWGIWWPLMVWGAFWLGRAWCLVCPLELVNNLGERAASRTGRSAPSLPRHLAGGAVILVLYFGLQMLVPGAGLHRTPAYTAWFLLGLVTLALTVGFVWRDRAFCRGFCPVGLLLGTYGRGGMVAVRPAPHQPAGAPAGPDVRSCPSLLHPSRLSDNADCLVCTHCFKQAPAGSMRLLLRRPFSATDQRESLASWPVTGFVMVASGFVSSELCSEWAAAKKVYLAAPKWATAQAGWQAGAGWIEGVWTLLVVPGLIWLVLGGILRLAGEKAPLPELWRRIALPVAVVVAAGHLSKGLAKLISWVQFLPGAISDPAGRETARAITHHKVTAPAPVLSVQTASWAGVALVALALIVAVREYRLARPEAPGIQRGAWPLATLAGGYGFVIAGWN
;
A
#
# COMPACT_ATOMS: atom_id res chain seq x y z
N MET A 1 2.89 -22.32 5.50
CA MET A 1 2.05 -21.42 4.68
C MET A 1 2.84 -20.62 3.63
N GLN A 2 4.06 -20.15 3.89
CA GLN A 2 4.82 -19.34 2.92
C GLN A 2 5.31 -20.11 1.67
N TRP A 3 5.65 -21.40 1.79
CA TRP A 3 6.13 -22.22 0.66
C TRP A 3 5.11 -22.37 -0.49
N PRO A 4 3.84 -22.75 -0.24
CA PRO A 4 2.83 -22.78 -1.30
C PRO A 4 2.66 -21.43 -2.01
N LEU A 5 2.70 -20.32 -1.25
CA LEU A 5 2.59 -18.99 -1.83
C LEU A 5 3.82 -18.61 -2.65
N LEU A 6 5.03 -19.07 -2.28
CA LEU A 6 6.21 -18.90 -3.10
C LEU A 6 6.10 -19.69 -4.41
N VAL A 7 5.64 -20.95 -4.36
CA VAL A 7 5.40 -21.74 -5.58
C VAL A 7 4.39 -21.05 -6.50
N LEU A 8 3.30 -20.52 -5.95
CA LEU A 8 2.33 -19.73 -6.70
C LEU A 8 2.94 -18.44 -7.28
N PHE A 9 3.77 -17.75 -6.52
CA PHE A 9 4.45 -16.53 -6.97
C PHE A 9 5.42 -16.82 -8.13
N LEU A 10 6.15 -17.93 -8.06
CA LEU A 10 7.05 -18.39 -9.13
C LEU A 10 6.27 -18.87 -10.36
N SER A 11 5.14 -19.55 -10.18
CA SER A 11 4.31 -19.98 -11.32
C SER A 11 3.75 -18.78 -12.09
N PHE A 12 3.42 -17.66 -11.42
CA PHE A 12 3.03 -16.43 -12.10
C PHE A 12 4.14 -15.83 -12.97
N ILE A 13 5.41 -15.95 -12.56
CA ILE A 13 6.54 -15.53 -13.40
C ILE A 13 6.58 -16.35 -14.69
N VAL A 14 6.42 -17.67 -14.58
CA VAL A 14 6.45 -18.60 -15.72
C VAL A 14 5.25 -18.36 -16.64
N VAL A 15 4.03 -18.32 -16.09
CA VAL A 15 2.79 -18.15 -16.87
C VAL A 15 2.74 -16.79 -17.56
N GLY A 16 3.24 -15.73 -16.92
CA GLY A 16 3.25 -14.38 -17.49
C GLY A 16 4.39 -14.14 -18.49
N TRP A 17 5.36 -15.05 -18.59
CA TRP A 17 6.60 -14.82 -19.32
C TRP A 17 6.36 -14.60 -20.82
N GLY A 18 6.88 -13.48 -21.35
CA GLY A 18 6.79 -13.14 -22.78
C GLY A 18 5.38 -12.83 -23.29
N LEU A 19 4.36 -12.79 -22.43
CA LEU A 19 2.98 -12.48 -22.82
C LEU A 19 2.75 -10.97 -22.92
N LEU A 20 2.67 -10.49 -24.15
CA LEU A 20 2.27 -9.13 -24.51
C LEU A 20 0.78 -9.07 -24.91
N PRO A 21 0.13 -7.90 -24.76
CA PRO A 21 -1.25 -7.70 -25.22
C PRO A 21 -1.40 -8.05 -26.70
N PRO A 22 -2.40 -8.86 -27.08
CA PRO A 22 -2.64 -9.19 -28.48
C PRO A 22 -3.16 -7.97 -29.25
N ALA A 23 -2.74 -7.86 -30.52
CA ALA A 23 -3.20 -6.78 -31.40
C ALA A 23 -4.73 -6.75 -31.51
N GLY A 24 -5.29 -5.54 -31.48
CA GLY A 24 -6.74 -5.30 -31.57
C GLY A 24 -7.54 -5.54 -30.27
N VAL A 25 -6.90 -5.99 -29.18
CA VAL A 25 -7.54 -6.18 -27.88
C VAL A 25 -7.22 -5.00 -26.96
N ASN A 26 -8.22 -4.51 -26.23
CA ASN A 26 -8.02 -3.47 -25.23
C ASN A 26 -7.15 -3.97 -24.06
N ASP A 27 -6.07 -3.26 -23.71
CA ASP A 27 -5.14 -3.64 -22.64
C ASP A 27 -5.82 -3.87 -21.28
N LYS A 28 -6.84 -3.08 -20.92
CA LYS A 28 -7.58 -3.23 -19.66
C LYS A 28 -8.41 -4.51 -19.67
N LEU A 29 -8.99 -4.88 -20.81
CA LEU A 29 -9.69 -6.16 -20.97
C LEU A 29 -8.70 -7.33 -20.88
N TYR A 30 -7.59 -7.25 -21.59
CA TYR A 30 -6.56 -8.30 -21.54
C TYR A 30 -6.03 -8.51 -20.12
N ALA A 31 -5.76 -7.43 -19.38
CA ALA A 31 -5.31 -7.49 -18.00
C ALA A 31 -6.30 -8.18 -17.04
N ARG A 32 -7.61 -8.11 -17.33
CA ARG A 32 -8.66 -8.79 -16.55
C ARG A 32 -8.80 -10.26 -16.95
N SER A 33 -8.58 -10.58 -18.23
CA SER A 33 -8.71 -11.94 -18.75
C SER A 33 -7.47 -12.81 -18.50
N ASN A 34 -6.28 -12.22 -18.33
CA ASN A 34 -5.05 -12.95 -18.05
C ASN A 34 -4.92 -13.29 -16.56
N LEU A 35 -4.57 -14.54 -16.24
CA LEU A 35 -4.48 -15.05 -14.86
C LEU A 35 -3.51 -14.28 -13.97
N VAL A 36 -2.32 -13.97 -14.49
CA VAL A 36 -1.26 -13.33 -13.71
C VAL A 36 -1.65 -11.91 -13.34
N THR A 37 -2.06 -11.10 -14.31
CA THR A 37 -2.44 -9.71 -14.04
C THR A 37 -3.73 -9.62 -13.23
N LEU A 38 -4.70 -10.51 -13.49
CA LEU A 38 -5.93 -10.61 -12.72
C LEU A 38 -5.66 -10.92 -11.25
N VAL A 39 -4.90 -11.98 -10.97
CA VAL A 39 -4.64 -12.40 -9.58
C VAL A 39 -3.74 -11.40 -8.87
N VAL A 40 -2.64 -10.96 -9.49
CA VAL A 40 -1.68 -10.04 -8.83
C VAL A 40 -2.29 -8.66 -8.58
N TRP A 41 -2.88 -8.05 -9.61
CA TRP A 41 -3.32 -6.65 -9.54
C TRP A 41 -4.81 -6.48 -9.26
N GLY A 42 -5.64 -7.46 -9.65
CA GLY A 42 -7.09 -7.44 -9.45
C GLY A 42 -7.54 -8.00 -8.10
N ILE A 43 -6.84 -9.02 -7.57
CA ILE A 43 -7.25 -9.72 -6.35
C ILE A 43 -6.24 -9.51 -5.22
N TRP A 44 -4.99 -9.91 -5.41
CA TRP A 44 -3.94 -9.89 -4.39
C TRP A 44 -3.66 -8.48 -3.89
N TRP A 45 -3.49 -7.50 -4.77
CA TRP A 45 -3.24 -6.12 -4.36
C TRP A 45 -4.37 -5.53 -3.50
N PRO A 46 -5.66 -5.54 -3.93
CA PRO A 46 -6.75 -5.08 -3.07
C PRO A 46 -6.82 -5.83 -1.73
N LEU A 47 -6.71 -7.17 -1.74
CA LEU A 47 -6.73 -7.95 -0.50
C LEU A 47 -5.57 -7.61 0.43
N MET A 48 -4.39 -7.31 -0.10
CA MET A 48 -3.25 -6.85 0.67
C MET A 48 -3.54 -5.49 1.32
N VAL A 49 -4.13 -4.53 0.61
CA VAL A 49 -4.46 -3.19 1.17
C VAL A 49 -5.54 -3.31 2.24
N TRP A 50 -6.59 -4.11 2.01
CA TRP A 50 -7.62 -4.42 3.00
C TRP A 50 -7.02 -5.13 4.23
N GLY A 51 -6.21 -6.16 4.01
CA GLY A 51 -5.51 -6.89 5.06
C GLY A 51 -4.58 -5.98 5.86
N ALA A 52 -3.86 -5.07 5.21
CA ALA A 52 -2.99 -4.11 5.88
C ALA A 52 -3.78 -3.20 6.84
N PHE A 53 -4.87 -2.62 6.35
CA PHE A 53 -5.69 -1.70 7.15
C PHE A 53 -6.32 -2.38 8.38
N TRP A 54 -6.90 -3.57 8.21
CA TRP A 54 -7.63 -4.25 9.28
C TRP A 54 -6.76 -5.10 10.19
N LEU A 55 -5.73 -5.76 9.65
CA LEU A 55 -4.90 -6.74 10.37
C LEU A 55 -3.48 -6.22 10.64
N GLY A 56 -3.21 -4.95 10.33
CA GLY A 56 -1.88 -4.37 10.45
C GLY A 56 -0.90 -5.05 9.49
N ARG A 57 0.34 -5.28 9.91
CA ARG A 57 1.35 -5.91 9.05
C ARG A 57 1.29 -7.43 9.03
N ALA A 58 0.20 -8.05 9.51
CA ALA A 58 0.02 -9.50 9.49
C ALA A 58 0.11 -10.11 8.08
N TRP A 59 -0.17 -9.34 7.02
CA TRP A 59 0.04 -9.78 5.63
C TRP A 59 1.50 -10.21 5.36
N CYS A 60 2.47 -9.62 6.06
CA CYS A 60 3.87 -9.99 5.92
C CYS A 60 4.16 -11.44 6.38
N LEU A 61 3.27 -12.06 7.17
CA LEU A 61 3.40 -13.46 7.59
C LEU A 61 3.14 -14.43 6.44
N VAL A 62 2.25 -14.06 5.52
CA VAL A 62 1.91 -14.86 4.33
C VAL A 62 2.72 -14.44 3.11
N CYS A 63 3.41 -13.30 3.15
CA CYS A 63 4.20 -12.81 2.04
C CYS A 63 5.34 -13.80 1.67
N PRO A 64 5.44 -14.23 0.39
CA PRO A 64 6.50 -15.15 -0.04
C PRO A 64 7.89 -14.50 -0.03
N LEU A 65 7.99 -13.17 -0.16
CA LEU A 65 9.27 -12.46 -0.23
C LEU A 65 10.03 -12.48 1.10
N GLU A 66 9.31 -12.57 2.23
CA GLU A 66 9.93 -12.75 3.54
C GLU A 66 10.66 -14.09 3.63
N LEU A 67 10.04 -15.16 3.13
CA LEU A 67 10.70 -16.46 3.02
C LEU A 67 11.93 -16.39 2.13
N VAL A 68 11.83 -15.74 0.97
CA VAL A 68 12.95 -15.56 0.03
C VAL A 68 14.11 -14.79 0.67
N ASN A 69 13.84 -13.71 1.40
CA ASN A 69 14.87 -13.00 2.15
C ASN A 69 15.57 -13.92 3.16
N ASN A 70 14.80 -14.69 3.93
CA ASN A 70 15.36 -15.63 4.92
C ASN A 70 16.18 -16.76 4.27
N LEU A 71 15.80 -17.19 3.05
CA LEU A 71 16.61 -18.14 2.28
C LEU A 71 17.94 -17.52 1.85
N GLY A 72 17.95 -16.25 1.45
CA GLY A 72 19.17 -15.50 1.15
C GLY A 72 20.10 -15.40 2.36
N GLU A 73 19.56 -15.06 3.53
CA GLU A 73 20.32 -14.98 4.79
C GLU A 73 20.94 -16.33 5.16
N ARG A 74 20.17 -17.42 5.06
CA ARG A 74 20.67 -18.78 5.30
C ARG A 74 21.74 -19.19 4.29
N ALA A 75 21.59 -18.81 3.03
CA ALA A 75 22.59 -19.07 2.00
C ALA A 75 23.91 -18.38 2.34
N ALA A 76 23.88 -17.12 2.78
CA ALA A 76 25.08 -16.41 3.25
C ALA A 76 25.75 -17.14 4.42
N SER A 77 24.98 -17.56 5.44
CA SER A 77 25.53 -18.32 6.56
C SER A 77 26.19 -19.64 6.14
N ARG A 78 25.61 -20.36 5.18
CA ARG A 78 26.19 -21.61 4.63
C ARG A 78 27.51 -21.39 3.90
N THR A 79 27.70 -20.21 3.30
CA THR A 79 28.98 -19.82 2.68
C THR A 79 30.03 -19.34 3.69
N GLY A 80 29.77 -19.46 5.00
CA GLY A 80 30.68 -18.97 6.06
C GLY A 80 30.66 -17.46 6.26
N ARG A 81 29.75 -16.74 5.59
CA ARG A 81 29.63 -15.27 5.66
C ARG A 81 28.68 -14.86 6.80
N SER A 82 29.18 -14.07 7.75
CA SER A 82 28.35 -13.38 8.74
C SER A 82 27.76 -12.09 8.14
N ALA A 83 26.54 -12.15 7.63
CA ALA A 83 25.88 -10.96 7.07
C ALA A 83 25.70 -9.88 8.15
N PRO A 84 26.12 -8.62 7.91
CA PRO A 84 25.89 -7.52 8.84
C PRO A 84 24.41 -7.13 8.90
N SER A 85 23.99 -6.49 9.99
CA SER A 85 22.66 -5.87 10.06
C SER A 85 22.56 -4.69 9.09
N LEU A 86 21.35 -4.45 8.58
CA LEU A 86 21.08 -3.33 7.68
C LEU A 86 21.43 -1.97 8.33
N PRO A 87 22.25 -1.11 7.69
CA PRO A 87 22.55 0.22 8.19
C PRO A 87 21.31 1.10 8.40
N ARG A 88 21.33 1.95 9.42
CA ARG A 88 20.19 2.81 9.80
C ARG A 88 19.70 3.73 8.68
N HIS A 89 20.60 4.25 7.83
CA HIS A 89 20.21 5.14 6.73
C HIS A 89 19.40 4.42 5.64
N LEU A 90 19.68 3.13 5.38
CA LEU A 90 18.88 2.30 4.45
C LEU A 90 17.58 1.83 5.09
N ALA A 91 17.59 1.58 6.40
CA ALA A 91 16.40 1.19 7.18
C ALA A 91 15.45 2.38 7.48
N GLY A 92 15.83 3.61 7.15
CA GLY A 92 15.06 4.83 7.46
C GLY A 92 13.83 5.05 6.59
N GLY A 93 13.59 4.22 5.58
CA GLY A 93 12.41 4.28 4.71
C GLY A 93 12.58 5.12 3.43
N ALA A 94 13.65 5.92 3.30
CA ALA A 94 13.89 6.71 2.09
C ALA A 94 14.07 5.84 0.84
N VAL A 95 14.79 4.72 0.97
CA VAL A 95 14.94 3.72 -0.10
C VAL A 95 13.59 3.14 -0.49
N ILE A 96 12.74 2.79 0.49
CA ILE A 96 11.38 2.30 0.24
C ILE A 96 10.56 3.34 -0.52
N LEU A 97 10.64 4.62 -0.15
CA LEU A 97 9.93 5.70 -0.83
C LEU A 97 10.37 5.82 -2.30
N VAL A 98 11.67 5.77 -2.58
CA VAL A 98 12.19 5.81 -3.96
C VAL A 98 11.72 4.59 -4.76
N LEU A 99 11.78 3.39 -4.17
CA LEU A 99 11.30 2.17 -4.81
C LEU A 99 9.78 2.20 -5.05
N TYR A 100 9.01 2.72 -4.09
CA TYR A 100 7.57 2.93 -4.24
C TYR A 100 7.28 3.91 -5.37
N PHE A 101 7.96 5.06 -5.42
CA PHE A 101 7.81 6.04 -6.48
C PHE A 101 8.16 5.45 -7.86
N GLY A 102 9.28 4.74 -7.96
CA GLY A 102 9.69 4.06 -9.20
C GLY A 102 8.67 3.01 -9.66
N LEU A 103 8.19 2.18 -8.73
CA LEU A 103 7.11 1.22 -9.01
C LEU A 103 5.86 1.93 -9.53
N GLN A 104 5.43 3.00 -8.87
CA GLN A 104 4.24 3.75 -9.26
C GLN A 104 4.43 4.50 -10.59
N MET A 105 5.65 4.91 -10.95
CA MET A 105 5.94 5.51 -12.26
C MET A 105 5.83 4.48 -13.40
N LEU A 106 6.18 3.22 -13.15
CA LEU A 106 6.06 2.14 -14.14
C LEU A 106 4.59 1.77 -14.45
N VAL A 107 3.66 2.08 -13.54
CA VAL A 107 2.23 1.79 -13.69
C VAL A 107 1.63 2.54 -14.90
N PRO A 108 1.70 3.88 -15.01
CA PRO A 108 1.27 4.61 -16.20
C PRO A 108 2.34 4.66 -17.29
N GLY A 109 3.64 4.71 -16.94
CA GLY A 109 4.74 4.87 -17.90
C GLY A 109 4.99 3.66 -18.79
N ALA A 110 4.88 2.46 -18.23
CA ALA A 110 5.13 1.20 -18.94
C ALA A 110 3.90 0.27 -18.97
N GLY A 111 2.79 0.62 -18.31
CA GLY A 111 1.63 -0.26 -18.23
C GLY A 111 1.94 -1.54 -17.43
N LEU A 112 2.77 -1.45 -16.38
CA LEU A 112 3.26 -2.59 -15.59
C LEU A 112 2.14 -3.57 -15.17
N HIS A 113 0.99 -3.01 -14.79
CA HIS A 113 -0.18 -3.73 -14.30
C HIS A 113 -1.14 -4.23 -15.40
N ARG A 114 -0.87 -3.90 -16.66
CA ARG A 114 -1.69 -4.28 -17.82
C ARG A 114 -1.06 -5.36 -18.67
N THR A 115 0.26 -5.45 -18.65
CA THR A 115 1.04 -6.39 -19.44
C THR A 115 1.60 -7.52 -18.57
N PRO A 116 1.18 -8.79 -18.79
CA PRO A 116 1.65 -9.92 -17.99
C PRO A 116 3.17 -10.10 -18.02
N ALA A 117 3.82 -9.90 -19.17
CA ALA A 117 5.29 -9.96 -19.26
C ALA A 117 5.99 -8.96 -18.33
N TYR A 118 5.48 -7.73 -18.22
CA TYR A 118 6.06 -6.73 -17.32
C TYR A 118 5.79 -7.06 -15.87
N THR A 119 4.60 -7.61 -15.55
CA THR A 119 4.31 -8.15 -14.22
C THR A 119 5.29 -9.28 -13.88
N ALA A 120 5.55 -10.22 -14.78
CA ALA A 120 6.50 -11.31 -14.57
C ALA A 120 7.93 -10.80 -14.29
N TRP A 121 8.42 -9.82 -15.06
CA TRP A 121 9.70 -9.16 -14.81
C TRP A 121 9.75 -8.47 -13.44
N PHE A 122 8.67 -7.81 -13.04
CA PHE A 122 8.56 -7.19 -11.72
C PHE A 122 8.60 -8.22 -10.59
N LEU A 123 7.83 -9.31 -10.70
CA LEU A 123 7.83 -10.39 -9.70
C LEU A 123 9.21 -11.05 -9.60
N LEU A 124 9.87 -11.31 -10.73
CA LEU A 124 11.24 -11.81 -10.77
C LEU A 124 12.20 -10.84 -10.09
N GLY A 125 12.12 -9.54 -10.41
CA GLY A 125 12.91 -8.50 -9.78
C GLY A 125 12.73 -8.45 -8.26
N LEU A 126 11.49 -8.61 -7.76
CA LEU A 126 11.21 -8.68 -6.32
C LEU A 126 11.83 -9.92 -5.65
N VAL A 127 11.74 -11.09 -6.28
CA VAL A 127 12.34 -12.33 -5.76
C VAL A 127 13.87 -12.21 -5.72
N THR A 128 14.47 -11.78 -6.83
CA THR A 128 15.93 -11.58 -6.92
C THR A 128 16.40 -10.54 -5.91
N LEU A 129 15.72 -9.39 -5.80
CA LEU A 129 16.08 -8.36 -4.84
C LEU A 129 15.95 -8.86 -3.40
N ALA A 130 14.88 -9.56 -3.05
CA ALA A 130 14.71 -10.13 -1.70
C ALA A 130 15.82 -11.15 -1.37
N LEU A 131 16.17 -12.02 -2.32
CA LEU A 131 17.22 -13.02 -2.16
C LEU A 131 18.59 -12.36 -1.98
N THR A 132 18.93 -11.40 -2.85
CA THR A 132 20.22 -10.68 -2.80
C THR A 132 20.33 -9.85 -1.53
N VAL A 133 19.29 -9.10 -1.15
CA VAL A 133 19.31 -8.29 0.07
C VAL A 133 19.45 -9.17 1.31
N GLY A 134 18.74 -10.30 1.38
CA GLY A 134 18.89 -11.25 2.48
C GLY A 134 20.28 -11.90 2.54
N PHE A 135 20.90 -12.15 1.39
CA PHE A 135 22.27 -12.65 1.32
C PHE A 135 23.31 -11.63 1.80
N VAL A 136 23.09 -10.33 1.52
CA VAL A 136 24.02 -9.25 1.90
C VAL A 136 23.82 -8.82 3.35
N TRP A 137 22.58 -8.73 3.83
CA TRP A 137 22.23 -8.23 5.17
C TRP A 137 21.23 -9.13 5.89
N ARG A 138 21.40 -9.28 7.22
CA ARG A 138 20.50 -10.06 8.09
C ARG A 138 19.34 -9.24 8.68
N ASP A 139 18.52 -9.88 9.50
CA ASP A 139 17.43 -9.28 10.28
C ASP A 139 16.30 -8.70 9.41
N ARG A 140 15.91 -9.45 8.37
CA ARG A 140 14.84 -9.09 7.43
C ARG A 140 15.09 -7.75 6.72
N ALA A 141 16.31 -7.60 6.23
CA ALA A 141 16.77 -6.39 5.57
C ALA A 141 15.87 -5.96 4.39
N PHE A 142 15.37 -6.92 3.59
CA PHE A 142 14.45 -6.60 2.49
C PHE A 142 13.18 -5.90 3.00
N CYS A 143 12.48 -6.49 3.96
CA CYS A 143 11.24 -5.95 4.49
C CYS A 143 11.41 -4.62 5.25
N ARG A 144 12.60 -4.35 5.78
CA ARG A 144 12.91 -3.12 6.54
C ARG A 144 13.45 -1.97 5.68
N GLY A 145 14.11 -2.27 4.56
CA GLY A 145 14.79 -1.24 3.76
C GLY A 145 14.41 -1.20 2.27
N PHE A 146 13.95 -2.31 1.70
CA PHE A 146 13.85 -2.46 0.23
C PHE A 146 12.49 -2.94 -0.28
N CYS A 147 11.56 -3.31 0.60
CA CYS A 147 10.21 -3.70 0.19
C CYS A 147 9.45 -2.45 -0.32
N PRO A 148 9.08 -2.36 -1.61
CA PRO A 148 8.48 -1.15 -2.19
C PRO A 148 7.14 -0.77 -1.53
N VAL A 149 6.43 -1.75 -0.97
CA VAL A 149 5.15 -1.55 -0.28
C VAL A 149 5.31 -1.46 1.23
N GLY A 150 6.54 -1.46 1.76
CA GLY A 150 6.81 -1.48 3.19
C GLY A 150 6.23 -0.29 3.95
N LEU A 151 6.34 0.92 3.38
CA LEU A 151 5.74 2.15 3.91
C LEU A 151 4.22 2.12 3.83
N LEU A 152 3.63 1.55 2.78
CA LEU A 152 2.18 1.37 2.66
C LEU A 152 1.65 0.47 3.76
N LEU A 153 2.25 -0.72 3.92
CA LEU A 153 1.84 -1.69 4.93
C LEU A 153 2.02 -1.14 6.36
N GLY A 154 3.12 -0.44 6.63
CA GLY A 154 3.37 0.18 7.93
C GLY A 154 2.43 1.34 8.23
N THR A 155 2.21 2.25 7.27
CA THR A 155 1.40 3.45 7.45
C THR A 155 -0.09 3.14 7.52
N TYR A 156 -0.61 2.28 6.63
CA TYR A 156 -2.03 1.92 6.65
C TYR A 156 -2.36 0.94 7.78
N GLY A 157 -1.38 0.12 8.19
CA GLY A 157 -1.57 -0.88 9.24
C GLY A 157 -1.48 -0.38 10.68
N ARG A 158 -1.13 0.89 10.91
CA ARG A 158 -1.00 1.46 12.27
C ARG A 158 -2.28 1.30 13.09
N GLY A 159 -3.44 1.39 12.44
CA GLY A 159 -4.76 1.24 13.05
C GLY A 159 -5.27 -0.20 13.19
N GLY A 160 -4.48 -1.22 12.85
CA GLY A 160 -4.94 -2.61 12.77
C GLY A 160 -5.56 -3.16 14.07
N MET A 161 -6.57 -4.02 13.90
CA MET A 161 -7.36 -4.66 14.96
C MET A 161 -6.61 -5.79 15.68
N VAL A 162 -5.56 -6.34 15.07
CA VAL A 162 -4.74 -7.37 15.70
C VAL A 162 -3.43 -6.75 16.18
N ALA A 163 -3.08 -6.95 17.45
CA ALA A 163 -1.90 -6.35 18.04
C ALA A 163 -1.18 -7.29 19.02
N VAL A 164 0.15 -7.22 19.01
CA VAL A 164 0.99 -7.81 20.07
C VAL A 164 1.40 -6.70 21.02
N ARG A 165 1.14 -6.88 22.32
CA ARG A 165 1.48 -5.92 23.37
C ARG A 165 2.12 -6.61 24.58
N PRO A 166 2.98 -5.92 25.33
CA PRO A 166 3.38 -6.39 26.65
C PRO A 166 2.16 -6.51 27.58
N ALA A 167 2.25 -7.42 28.53
CA ALA A 167 1.32 -7.47 29.65
C ALA A 167 1.53 -6.25 30.57
N PRO A 168 0.47 -5.69 31.15
CA PRO A 168 0.53 -4.45 31.92
C PRO A 168 1.16 -4.67 33.30
N HIS A 169 1.22 -5.92 33.76
CA HIS A 169 1.97 -6.33 34.94
C HIS A 169 2.79 -7.57 34.59
N GLN A 170 4.08 -7.52 34.88
CA GLN A 170 4.90 -8.71 34.98
C GLN A 170 4.80 -9.23 36.43
N PRO A 171 4.68 -10.54 36.65
CA PRO A 171 4.74 -11.11 37.98
C PRO A 171 6.01 -10.64 38.72
N ALA A 172 5.90 -10.34 40.02
CA ALA A 172 7.06 -10.02 40.83
C ALA A 172 8.06 -11.18 40.78
N GLY A 173 9.33 -10.89 40.47
CA GLY A 173 10.39 -11.90 40.30
C GLY A 173 10.43 -12.57 38.92
N ALA A 174 9.60 -12.16 37.96
CA ALA A 174 9.70 -12.66 36.59
C ALA A 174 11.07 -12.28 35.96
N PRO A 175 11.64 -13.14 35.10
CA PRO A 175 12.84 -12.81 34.34
C PRO A 175 12.63 -11.53 33.50
N ALA A 176 13.73 -10.89 33.10
CA ALA A 176 13.67 -9.76 32.19
C ALA A 176 12.85 -10.13 30.93
N GLY A 177 11.93 -9.24 30.55
CA GLY A 177 11.07 -9.43 29.38
C GLY A 177 11.87 -9.54 28.07
N PRO A 178 11.23 -10.00 26.97
CA PRO A 178 11.89 -10.19 25.68
C PRO A 178 12.55 -8.89 25.19
N ASP A 179 13.74 -9.04 24.61
CA ASP A 179 14.59 -7.94 24.12
C ASP A 179 14.52 -7.80 22.60
N VAL A 180 15.41 -6.97 22.04
CA VAL A 180 15.49 -6.72 20.59
C VAL A 180 15.76 -8.00 19.79
N ARG A 181 16.57 -8.94 20.32
CA ARG A 181 16.96 -10.18 19.65
C ARG A 181 15.81 -11.18 19.57
N SER A 182 14.82 -11.03 20.47
CA SER A 182 13.59 -11.83 20.41
C SER A 182 12.67 -11.48 19.23
N CYS A 183 12.88 -10.31 18.61
CA CYS A 183 12.09 -9.87 17.47
C CYS A 183 12.89 -9.94 16.16
N PRO A 184 12.43 -10.69 15.14
CA PRO A 184 13.08 -10.70 13.83
C PRO A 184 13.07 -9.34 13.10
N SER A 185 12.25 -8.38 13.55
CA SER A 185 12.26 -6.99 13.05
C SER A 185 13.17 -6.05 13.84
N LEU A 186 13.90 -6.55 14.84
CA LEU A 186 14.66 -5.75 15.79
C LEU A 186 13.82 -4.69 16.55
N LEU A 187 12.55 -5.03 16.83
CA LEU A 187 11.73 -4.24 17.74
C LEU A 187 11.95 -4.74 19.16
N HIS A 188 11.76 -3.87 20.16
CA HIS A 188 11.82 -4.26 21.56
C HIS A 188 10.42 -4.68 22.05
N PRO A 189 10.08 -5.99 22.14
CA PRO A 189 8.69 -6.43 22.33
C PRO A 189 8.09 -5.93 23.64
N SER A 190 8.90 -5.82 24.69
CA SER A 190 8.52 -5.28 26.00
C SER A 190 8.15 -3.79 25.99
N ARG A 191 8.42 -3.06 24.89
CA ARG A 191 8.10 -1.63 24.72
C ARG A 191 7.15 -1.37 23.55
N LEU A 192 6.52 -2.40 22.98
CA LEU A 192 5.58 -2.23 21.87
C LEU A 192 4.34 -1.45 22.34
N SER A 193 4.16 -0.26 21.77
CA SER A 193 3.06 0.66 22.07
C SER A 193 2.15 0.92 20.86
N ASP A 194 2.55 0.52 19.65
CA ASP A 194 1.78 0.70 18.42
C ASP A 194 1.94 -0.49 17.43
N ASN A 195 1.31 -0.39 16.26
CA ASN A 195 1.31 -1.41 15.21
C ASN A 195 2.11 -1.02 13.95
N ALA A 196 2.84 0.11 13.97
CA ALA A 196 3.49 0.65 12.78
C ALA A 196 4.55 -0.28 12.18
N ASP A 197 5.30 -0.98 13.03
CA ASP A 197 6.37 -1.89 12.59
C ASP A 197 6.12 -3.36 12.93
N CYS A 198 5.28 -3.65 13.93
CA CYS A 198 5.04 -5.00 14.42
C CYS A 198 4.31 -5.87 13.38
N LEU A 199 4.89 -7.01 13.01
CA LEU A 199 4.26 -7.97 12.08
C LEU A 199 3.19 -8.87 12.70
N VAL A 200 2.97 -8.76 14.02
CA VAL A 200 2.06 -9.65 14.75
C VAL A 200 2.45 -11.14 14.60
N CYS A 201 3.74 -11.42 14.40
CA CYS A 201 4.27 -12.78 14.15
C CYS A 201 4.39 -13.67 15.39
N THR A 202 4.13 -13.12 16.58
CA THR A 202 4.26 -13.76 17.90
C THR A 202 5.61 -14.44 18.20
N HIS A 203 6.65 -14.26 17.39
CA HIS A 203 7.97 -14.86 17.62
C HIS A 203 8.55 -14.52 19.00
N CYS A 204 8.30 -13.30 19.48
CA CYS A 204 8.71 -12.86 20.80
C CYS A 204 8.14 -13.71 21.94
N PHE A 205 7.00 -14.39 21.76
CA PHE A 205 6.38 -15.21 22.80
C PHE A 205 7.26 -16.41 23.17
N LYS A 206 8.06 -16.90 22.22
CA LYS A 206 8.96 -18.05 22.44
C LYS A 206 10.12 -17.73 23.39
N GLN A 207 10.49 -16.46 23.49
CA GLN A 207 11.62 -16.00 24.31
C GLN A 207 11.13 -15.18 25.52
N ALA A 208 9.83 -14.94 25.61
CA ALA A 208 9.24 -14.12 26.66
C ALA A 208 8.82 -15.01 27.84
N PRO A 209 8.99 -14.55 29.10
CA PRO A 209 8.40 -15.22 30.24
C PRO A 209 6.89 -15.44 30.05
N ALA A 210 6.37 -16.55 30.59
CA ALA A 210 4.95 -16.87 30.49
C ALA A 210 4.08 -15.70 30.99
N GLY A 211 3.08 -15.30 30.19
CA GLY A 211 2.17 -14.21 30.52
C GLY A 211 2.72 -12.79 30.32
N SER A 212 3.97 -12.59 29.90
CA SER A 212 4.55 -11.25 29.70
C SER A 212 4.16 -10.57 28.39
N MET A 213 3.65 -11.32 27.41
CA MET A 213 3.18 -10.83 26.11
C MET A 213 1.75 -11.30 25.83
N ARG A 214 0.97 -10.48 25.12
CA ARG A 214 -0.43 -10.75 24.78
C ARG A 214 -0.70 -10.49 23.30
N LEU A 215 -1.52 -11.35 22.71
CA LEU A 215 -2.12 -11.15 21.40
C LEU A 215 -3.55 -10.63 21.62
N LEU A 216 -3.86 -9.47 21.05
CA LEU A 216 -5.11 -8.76 21.29
C LEU A 216 -5.89 -8.62 19.99
N LEU A 217 -7.19 -8.92 20.04
CA LEU A 217 -8.18 -8.42 19.11
C LEU A 217 -8.84 -7.17 19.71
N ARG A 218 -8.77 -6.05 19.00
CA ARG A 218 -9.15 -4.72 19.49
C ARG A 218 -9.87 -3.92 18.42
N ARG A 219 -10.51 -2.82 18.82
CA ARG A 219 -11.11 -1.87 17.87
C ARG A 219 -10.03 -1.27 16.95
N PRO A 220 -10.36 -0.98 15.68
CA PRO A 220 -9.47 -0.23 14.79
C PRO A 220 -9.07 1.10 15.43
N PHE A 221 -7.82 1.53 15.21
CA PHE A 221 -7.27 2.77 15.75
C PHE A 221 -7.51 2.90 17.26
N SER A 222 -7.03 1.90 18.02
CA SER A 222 -7.21 1.81 19.47
C SER A 222 -6.71 3.07 20.18
N ALA A 223 -7.48 3.59 21.14
CA ALA A 223 -7.08 4.76 21.93
C ALA A 223 -5.77 4.53 22.70
N THR A 224 -5.41 3.27 22.97
CA THR A 224 -4.20 2.90 23.72
C THR A 224 -2.90 2.95 22.91
N ASP A 225 -2.97 3.17 21.60
CA ASP A 225 -1.76 3.26 20.78
C ASP A 225 -0.96 4.54 21.04
N GLN A 226 0.36 4.44 20.98
CA GLN A 226 1.18 5.65 20.91
C GLN A 226 1.01 6.31 19.54
N ARG A 227 0.86 7.64 19.54
CA ARG A 227 0.85 8.45 18.31
C ARG A 227 2.08 9.33 18.24
N GLU A 228 2.63 9.40 17.04
CA GLU A 228 3.66 10.38 16.70
C GLU A 228 2.97 11.70 16.32
N SER A 229 3.40 12.79 16.95
CA SER A 229 2.94 14.14 16.59
C SER A 229 3.51 14.65 15.27
N LEU A 230 4.61 14.07 14.81
CA LEU A 230 5.33 14.41 13.59
C LEU A 230 5.78 13.14 12.87
N ALA A 231 5.22 12.89 11.69
CA ALA A 231 5.70 11.79 10.84
C ALA A 231 7.14 12.03 10.36
N SER A 232 7.84 10.94 10.04
CA SER A 232 9.13 11.02 9.34
C SER A 232 8.94 11.47 7.89
N TRP A 233 9.97 12.07 7.30
CA TRP A 233 9.93 12.50 5.90
C TRP A 233 9.59 11.38 4.91
N PRO A 234 10.13 10.16 5.04
CA PRO A 234 9.76 9.06 4.15
C PRO A 234 8.27 8.69 4.24
N VAL A 235 7.69 8.69 5.45
CA VAL A 235 6.24 8.47 5.62
C VAL A 235 5.44 9.62 5.01
N THR A 236 5.82 10.88 5.28
CA THR A 236 5.15 12.05 4.69
C THR A 236 5.20 12.02 3.16
N GLY A 237 6.38 11.77 2.58
CA GLY A 237 6.56 11.63 1.14
C GLY A 237 5.76 10.47 0.56
N PHE A 238 5.69 9.33 1.25
CA PHE A 238 4.84 8.21 0.84
C PHE A 238 3.36 8.63 0.80
N VAL A 239 2.84 9.27 1.84
CA VAL A 239 1.42 9.69 1.87
C VAL A 239 1.15 10.76 0.80
N MET A 240 2.12 11.65 0.53
CA MET A 240 2.05 12.57 -0.60
C MET A 240 1.86 11.83 -1.92
N VAL A 241 2.81 10.96 -2.29
CA VAL A 241 2.75 10.19 -3.56
C VAL A 241 1.47 9.34 -3.62
N ALA A 242 1.11 8.68 -2.52
CA ALA A 242 -0.10 7.86 -2.43
C ALA A 242 -1.38 8.69 -2.60
N SER A 243 -1.45 9.93 -2.10
CA SER A 243 -2.61 10.80 -2.29
C SER A 243 -2.84 11.16 -3.76
N GLY A 244 -1.75 11.40 -4.51
CA GLY A 244 -1.82 11.64 -5.95
C GLY A 244 -2.31 10.41 -6.71
N PHE A 245 -1.70 9.25 -6.44
CA PHE A 245 -2.09 7.97 -7.05
C PHE A 245 -3.53 7.56 -6.71
N VAL A 246 -3.96 7.68 -5.45
CA VAL A 246 -5.34 7.36 -5.07
C VAL A 246 -6.30 8.32 -5.78
N SER A 247 -5.96 9.61 -5.90
CA SER A 247 -6.78 10.57 -6.63
C SER A 247 -6.98 10.17 -8.10
N SER A 248 -5.91 9.75 -8.82
CA SER A 248 -6.06 9.27 -10.20
C SER A 248 -6.95 8.03 -10.29
N GLU A 249 -6.78 7.10 -9.36
CA GLU A 249 -7.54 5.85 -9.34
C GLU A 249 -9.02 6.08 -9.03
N LEU A 250 -9.35 7.00 -8.12
CA LEU A 250 -10.75 7.39 -7.83
C LEU A 250 -11.40 8.07 -9.03
N CYS A 251 -10.70 9.02 -9.67
CA CYS A 251 -11.19 9.71 -10.87
C CYS A 251 -11.39 8.76 -12.05
N SER A 252 -10.66 7.64 -12.11
CA SER A 252 -10.74 6.70 -13.24
C SER A 252 -12.07 5.94 -13.35
N GLU A 253 -12.89 5.92 -12.29
CA GLU A 253 -14.22 5.28 -12.22
C GLU A 253 -15.38 6.27 -12.47
N TRP A 254 -15.07 7.53 -12.79
CA TRP A 254 -16.07 8.52 -13.21
C TRP A 254 -15.60 9.21 -14.50
N ALA A 255 -16.31 8.97 -15.60
CA ALA A 255 -15.88 9.42 -16.93
C ALA A 255 -15.58 10.94 -17.01
N ALA A 256 -16.40 11.77 -16.36
CA ALA A 256 -16.21 13.22 -16.34
C ALA A 256 -14.97 13.60 -15.52
N ALA A 257 -14.81 13.06 -14.31
CA ALA A 257 -13.62 13.30 -13.48
C ALA A 257 -12.34 12.82 -14.16
N LYS A 258 -12.35 11.65 -14.80
CA LYS A 258 -11.21 11.14 -15.58
C LYS A 258 -10.80 12.10 -16.68
N LYS A 259 -11.77 12.66 -17.42
CA LYS A 259 -11.52 13.63 -18.50
C LYS A 259 -10.84 14.89 -17.96
N VAL A 260 -11.34 15.43 -16.85
CA VAL A 260 -10.77 16.62 -16.20
C VAL A 260 -9.37 16.33 -15.64
N TYR A 261 -9.22 15.21 -14.92
CA TYR A 261 -7.94 14.83 -14.29
C TYR A 261 -6.82 14.66 -15.32
N LEU A 262 -7.12 14.09 -16.48
CA LEU A 262 -6.14 13.83 -17.54
C LEU A 262 -5.98 14.99 -18.54
N ALA A 263 -6.69 16.11 -18.37
CA ALA A 263 -6.63 17.22 -19.32
C ALA A 263 -5.22 17.84 -19.38
N ALA A 264 -4.64 18.16 -18.21
CA ALA A 264 -3.31 18.74 -18.10
C ALA A 264 -2.18 17.85 -18.68
N PRO A 265 -2.05 16.55 -18.31
CA PRO A 265 -0.98 15.72 -18.86
C PRO A 265 -1.16 15.45 -20.36
N LYS A 266 -2.41 15.37 -20.87
CA LYS A 266 -2.66 15.24 -22.32
C LYS A 266 -2.26 16.49 -23.09
N TRP A 267 -2.60 17.66 -22.55
CA TRP A 267 -2.15 18.93 -23.13
C TRP A 267 -0.62 19.01 -23.14
N ALA A 268 0.05 18.69 -22.02
CA ALA A 268 1.50 18.69 -21.93
C ALA A 268 2.15 17.72 -22.93
N THR A 269 1.57 16.53 -23.11
CA THR A 269 2.03 15.55 -24.10
C THR A 269 1.90 16.09 -25.53
N ALA A 270 0.78 16.74 -25.85
CA ALA A 270 0.57 17.34 -27.16
C ALA A 270 1.57 18.48 -27.44
N GLN A 271 1.84 19.33 -26.46
CA GLN A 271 2.83 20.42 -26.57
C GLN A 271 4.27 19.89 -26.69
N ALA A 272 4.61 18.83 -25.97
CA ALA A 272 5.94 18.23 -26.01
C ALA A 272 6.20 17.45 -27.32
N GLY A 273 5.17 17.10 -28.09
CA GLY A 273 5.29 16.26 -29.29
C GLY A 273 5.72 14.80 -29.00
N TRP A 274 5.82 14.40 -27.72
CA TRP A 274 6.38 13.12 -27.31
C TRP A 274 5.28 12.11 -26.93
N GLN A 275 4.57 11.59 -27.93
CA GLN A 275 3.46 10.65 -27.70
C GLN A 275 3.90 9.34 -27.02
N ALA A 276 5.10 8.84 -27.34
CA ALA A 276 5.67 7.68 -26.66
C ALA A 276 5.91 7.92 -25.15
N GLY A 277 6.05 9.18 -24.73
CA GLY A 277 6.24 9.59 -23.34
C GLY A 277 4.95 9.90 -22.57
N ALA A 278 3.77 9.77 -23.20
CA ALA A 278 2.50 10.19 -22.61
C ALA A 278 2.26 9.58 -21.22
N GLY A 279 2.52 8.28 -21.06
CA GLY A 279 2.37 7.58 -19.78
C GLY A 279 3.35 8.07 -18.71
N TRP A 280 4.55 8.49 -19.09
CA TRP A 280 5.54 9.06 -18.17
C TRP A 280 5.15 10.46 -17.73
N ILE A 281 4.62 11.29 -18.64
CA ILE A 281 4.05 12.60 -18.32
C ILE A 281 2.84 12.46 -17.39
N GLU A 282 1.95 11.50 -17.66
CA GLU A 282 0.84 11.15 -16.76
C GLU A 282 1.34 10.70 -15.39
N GLY A 283 2.43 9.93 -15.33
CA GLY A 283 3.09 9.53 -14.08
C GLY A 283 3.61 10.71 -13.28
N VAL A 284 4.34 11.64 -13.91
CA VAL A 284 4.83 12.87 -13.27
C VAL A 284 3.68 13.72 -12.76
N TRP A 285 2.63 13.89 -13.56
CA TRP A 285 1.41 14.60 -13.17
C TRP A 285 0.78 13.97 -11.92
N THR A 286 0.60 12.65 -11.93
CA THR A 286 -0.10 11.90 -10.88
C THR A 286 0.70 11.80 -9.59
N LEU A 287 2.03 11.65 -9.67
CA LEU A 287 2.87 11.31 -8.51
C LEU A 287 3.65 12.50 -7.95
N LEU A 288 3.76 13.61 -8.68
CA LEU A 288 4.45 14.82 -8.23
C LEU A 288 3.54 16.05 -8.24
N VAL A 289 2.92 16.36 -9.38
CA VAL A 289 2.20 17.64 -9.55
C VAL A 289 0.90 17.65 -8.73
N VAL A 290 0.01 16.69 -8.96
CA VAL A 290 -1.26 16.57 -8.23
C VAL A 290 -1.05 16.49 -6.71
N PRO A 291 -0.19 15.60 -6.17
CA PRO A 291 0.02 15.57 -4.73
C PRO A 291 0.70 16.83 -4.21
N GLY A 292 1.61 17.46 -4.97
CA GLY A 292 2.15 18.77 -4.63
C GLY A 292 1.05 19.82 -4.44
N LEU A 293 0.11 19.90 -5.39
CA LEU A 293 -1.05 20.81 -5.32
C LEU A 293 -1.96 20.49 -4.14
N ILE A 294 -2.32 19.21 -3.93
CA ILE A 294 -3.13 18.77 -2.79
C ILE A 294 -2.47 19.24 -1.49
N TRP A 295 -1.19 18.97 -1.30
CA TRP A 295 -0.52 19.28 -0.02
C TRP A 295 -0.23 20.76 0.18
N LEU A 296 -0.06 21.54 -0.89
CA LEU A 296 -0.07 22.99 -0.82
C LEU A 296 -1.43 23.52 -0.34
N VAL A 297 -2.54 22.98 -0.85
CA VAL A 297 -3.88 23.34 -0.37
C VAL A 297 -4.07 22.95 1.09
N LEU A 298 -3.74 21.71 1.47
CA LEU A 298 -3.89 21.23 2.86
C LEU A 298 -3.04 22.05 3.85
N GLY A 299 -1.79 22.33 3.50
CA GLY A 299 -0.92 23.18 4.30
C GLY A 299 -1.38 24.64 4.33
N GLY A 300 -1.87 25.16 3.20
CA GLY A 300 -2.45 26.49 3.07
C GLY A 300 -3.67 26.70 3.96
N ILE A 301 -4.57 25.71 4.04
CA ILE A 301 -5.72 25.74 4.95
C ILE A 301 -5.27 25.90 6.40
N LEU A 302 -4.24 25.17 6.83
CA LEU A 302 -3.69 25.30 8.18
C LEU A 302 -3.04 26.68 8.41
N ARG A 303 -2.35 27.22 7.41
CA ARG A 303 -1.79 28.58 7.48
C ARG A 303 -2.88 29.64 7.63
N LEU A 304 -3.93 29.56 6.80
CA LEU A 304 -5.09 30.45 6.88
C LEU A 304 -5.86 30.29 8.19
N ALA A 305 -5.84 29.09 8.78
CA ALA A 305 -6.38 28.82 10.10
C ALA A 305 -5.55 29.43 11.25
N GLY A 306 -4.41 30.05 10.98
CA GLY A 306 -3.55 30.71 11.97
C GLY A 306 -2.41 29.84 12.51
N GLU A 307 -2.09 28.70 11.88
CA GLU A 307 -0.86 27.96 12.21
C GLU A 307 0.37 28.71 11.70
N LYS A 308 1.32 28.99 12.61
CA LYS A 308 2.56 29.74 12.27
C LYS A 308 3.73 28.87 11.79
N ALA A 309 3.63 27.55 11.96
CA ALA A 309 4.72 26.63 11.65
C ALA A 309 5.04 26.59 10.13
N PRO A 310 6.30 26.35 9.73
CA PRO A 310 6.68 26.17 8.32
C PRO A 310 5.84 25.06 7.63
N LEU A 311 5.51 25.24 6.35
CA LEU A 311 4.72 24.26 5.57
C LEU A 311 5.25 22.82 5.69
N PRO A 312 6.58 22.56 5.56
CA PRO A 312 7.18 21.26 5.84
C PRO A 312 6.76 20.61 7.16
N GLU A 313 6.68 21.39 8.24
CA GLU A 313 6.29 20.88 9.54
C GLU A 313 4.78 20.62 9.60
N LEU A 314 3.96 21.51 9.01
CA LEU A 314 2.51 21.31 8.90
C LEU A 314 2.16 20.03 8.14
N TRP A 315 2.85 19.76 7.03
CA TRP A 315 2.69 18.51 6.28
C TRP A 315 2.99 17.29 7.15
N ARG A 316 4.11 17.30 7.87
CA ARG A 316 4.49 16.19 8.76
C ARG A 316 3.50 15.97 9.91
N ARG A 317 2.87 17.05 10.42
CA ARG A 317 1.83 16.98 11.46
C ARG A 317 0.55 16.32 10.96
N ILE A 318 0.17 16.53 9.69
CA ILE A 318 -1.08 15.96 9.13
C ILE A 318 -0.87 14.65 8.38
N ALA A 319 0.36 14.22 8.11
CA ALA A 319 0.61 13.08 7.23
C ALA A 319 -0.06 11.78 7.67
N LEU A 320 0.03 11.40 8.96
CA LEU A 320 -0.59 10.17 9.46
C LEU A 320 -2.13 10.24 9.46
N PRO A 321 -2.77 11.33 9.93
CA PRO A 321 -4.21 11.51 9.77
C PRO A 321 -4.68 11.51 8.29
N VAL A 322 -3.95 12.19 7.41
CA VAL A 322 -4.23 12.18 5.96
C VAL A 322 -4.12 10.77 5.40
N ALA A 323 -3.17 9.96 5.88
CA ALA A 323 -3.02 8.57 5.45
C ALA A 323 -4.27 7.72 5.74
N VAL A 324 -5.04 8.02 6.79
CA VAL A 324 -6.31 7.34 7.09
C VAL A 324 -7.34 7.61 6.00
N VAL A 325 -7.47 8.87 5.56
CA VAL A 325 -8.38 9.27 4.46
C VAL A 325 -7.90 8.69 3.12
N VAL A 326 -6.59 8.74 2.85
CA VAL A 326 -5.99 8.16 1.65
C VAL A 326 -6.20 6.65 1.60
N ALA A 327 -6.02 5.94 2.72
CA ALA A 327 -6.28 4.52 2.83
C ALA A 327 -7.75 4.20 2.53
N ALA A 328 -8.71 4.98 3.03
CA ALA A 328 -10.13 4.77 2.74
C ALA A 328 -10.47 4.95 1.25
N GLY A 329 -9.89 5.95 0.58
CA GLY A 329 -9.99 6.08 -0.88
C GLY A 329 -9.42 4.85 -1.60
N HIS A 330 -8.26 4.37 -1.15
CA HIS A 330 -7.62 3.17 -1.71
C HIS A 330 -8.46 1.90 -1.50
N LEU A 331 -9.06 1.73 -0.31
CA LEU A 331 -9.98 0.62 0.00
C LEU A 331 -11.24 0.66 -0.87
N SER A 332 -11.79 1.86 -1.07
CA SER A 332 -12.97 2.10 -1.92
C SER A 332 -12.69 1.67 -3.36
N LYS A 333 -11.55 2.10 -3.92
CA LYS A 333 -11.10 1.64 -5.24
C LYS A 333 -10.84 0.13 -5.27
N GLY A 334 -10.21 -0.40 -4.23
CA GLY A 334 -9.94 -1.83 -4.09
C GLY A 334 -11.23 -2.64 -4.15
N LEU A 335 -12.30 -2.18 -3.49
CA LEU A 335 -13.62 -2.79 -3.55
C LEU A 335 -14.20 -2.75 -4.97
N ALA A 336 -14.25 -1.57 -5.60
CA ALA A 336 -14.73 -1.41 -6.98
C ALA A 336 -13.97 -2.29 -7.99
N LYS A 337 -12.65 -2.44 -7.79
CA LYS A 337 -11.81 -3.32 -8.60
C LYS A 337 -12.13 -4.80 -8.35
N LEU A 338 -12.22 -5.24 -7.10
CA LEU A 338 -12.53 -6.62 -6.74
C LEU A 338 -13.85 -7.09 -7.34
N ILE A 339 -14.93 -6.30 -7.17
CA ILE A 339 -16.26 -6.68 -7.65
C ILE A 339 -16.34 -6.78 -9.18
N SER A 340 -15.50 -6.04 -9.91
CA SER A 340 -15.50 -6.01 -11.37
C SER A 340 -14.48 -6.98 -12.00
N TRP A 341 -13.48 -7.44 -11.24
CA TRP A 341 -12.42 -8.31 -11.76
C TRP A 341 -12.63 -9.77 -11.36
N VAL A 342 -13.13 -10.07 -10.16
CA VAL A 342 -13.20 -11.45 -9.65
C VAL A 342 -14.01 -12.39 -10.55
N GLN A 343 -14.98 -11.87 -11.30
CA GLN A 343 -15.83 -12.63 -12.22
C GLN A 343 -15.09 -13.11 -13.49
N PHE A 344 -13.91 -12.55 -13.79
CA PHE A 344 -13.05 -13.05 -14.86
C PHE A 344 -12.23 -14.28 -14.44
N LEU A 345 -12.22 -14.64 -13.15
CA LEU A 345 -11.36 -15.70 -12.62
C LEU A 345 -11.60 -17.08 -13.24
N PRO A 346 -12.85 -17.55 -13.46
CA PRO A 346 -13.08 -18.83 -14.12
C PRO A 346 -12.46 -18.88 -15.53
N GLY A 347 -12.67 -17.83 -16.33
CA GLY A 347 -12.11 -17.72 -17.67
C GLY A 347 -10.58 -17.65 -17.67
N ALA A 348 -10.00 -16.92 -16.71
CA ALA A 348 -8.55 -16.83 -16.54
C ALA A 348 -7.93 -18.16 -16.05
N ILE A 349 -8.67 -19.00 -15.34
CA ILE A 349 -8.19 -20.34 -14.95
C ILE A 349 -8.22 -21.28 -16.16
N SER A 350 -9.26 -21.23 -16.99
CA SER A 350 -9.37 -22.06 -18.20
C SER A 350 -8.41 -21.62 -19.32
N ASP A 351 -8.15 -20.32 -19.43
CA ASP A 351 -7.19 -19.72 -20.38
C ASP A 351 -6.20 -18.82 -19.60
N PRO A 352 -5.15 -19.40 -18.99
CA PRO A 352 -4.17 -18.65 -18.18
C PRO A 352 -3.46 -17.52 -18.92
N ALA A 353 -3.26 -17.67 -20.23
CA ALA A 353 -2.68 -16.64 -21.07
C ALA A 353 -3.65 -15.48 -21.33
N GLY A 354 -4.97 -15.73 -21.18
CA GLY A 354 -6.06 -14.78 -21.35
C GLY A 354 -6.28 -14.32 -22.79
N ARG A 355 -5.61 -14.95 -23.77
CA ARG A 355 -5.59 -14.49 -25.17
C ARG A 355 -6.88 -14.86 -25.89
N GLU A 356 -7.35 -16.09 -25.69
CA GLU A 356 -8.55 -16.59 -26.35
C GLU A 356 -9.79 -15.94 -25.73
N THR A 357 -9.83 -15.88 -24.39
CA THR A 357 -10.90 -15.22 -23.64
C THR A 357 -11.04 -13.75 -24.05
N ALA A 358 -9.93 -13.00 -24.08
CA ALA A 358 -9.98 -11.57 -24.42
C ALA A 358 -10.38 -11.34 -25.89
N ARG A 359 -9.92 -12.18 -26.82
CA ARG A 359 -10.32 -12.12 -28.23
C ARG A 359 -11.80 -12.47 -28.42
N ALA A 360 -12.28 -13.52 -27.75
CA ALA A 360 -13.68 -13.92 -27.81
C ALA A 360 -14.62 -12.82 -27.34
N ILE A 361 -14.26 -12.12 -26.26
CA ILE A 361 -15.02 -10.95 -25.76
C ILE A 361 -14.92 -9.78 -26.74
N THR A 362 -13.72 -9.48 -27.27
CA THR A 362 -13.50 -8.38 -28.21
C THR A 362 -14.30 -8.57 -29.51
N HIS A 363 -14.41 -9.79 -29.99
CA HIS A 363 -15.18 -10.14 -31.20
C HIS A 363 -16.64 -10.49 -30.91
N HIS A 364 -17.15 -10.18 -29.71
CA HIS A 364 -18.53 -10.42 -29.29
C HIS A 364 -19.00 -11.89 -29.41
N LYS A 365 -18.07 -12.85 -29.43
CA LYS A 365 -18.39 -14.29 -29.39
C LYS A 365 -18.82 -14.74 -27.99
N VAL A 366 -18.32 -14.06 -26.96
CA VAL A 366 -18.67 -14.28 -25.55
C VAL A 366 -18.94 -12.93 -24.90
N THR A 367 -19.98 -12.83 -24.08
CA THR A 367 -20.27 -11.63 -23.29
C THR A 367 -19.28 -11.50 -22.13
N ALA A 368 -18.75 -10.30 -21.90
CA ALA A 368 -17.93 -10.05 -20.72
C ALA A 368 -18.73 -10.34 -19.44
N PRO A 369 -18.13 -11.00 -18.43
CA PRO A 369 -18.80 -11.23 -17.15
C PRO A 369 -19.27 -9.92 -16.51
N ALA A 370 -20.52 -9.89 -16.05
CA ALA A 370 -21.04 -8.75 -15.31
C ALA A 370 -20.35 -8.63 -13.93
N PRO A 371 -20.21 -7.41 -13.38
CA PRO A 371 -19.70 -7.22 -12.02
C PRO A 371 -20.58 -7.93 -10.96
N VAL A 372 -19.98 -8.36 -9.84
CA VAL A 372 -20.70 -9.00 -8.71
C VAL A 372 -21.74 -8.07 -8.11
N LEU A 373 -21.40 -6.79 -7.99
CA LEU A 373 -22.24 -5.74 -7.46
C LEU A 373 -22.23 -4.57 -8.44
N SER A 374 -23.28 -3.75 -8.41
CA SER A 374 -23.30 -2.53 -9.22
C SER A 374 -22.20 -1.55 -8.78
N VAL A 375 -21.76 -0.72 -9.71
CA VAL A 375 -20.83 0.39 -9.44
C VAL A 375 -21.42 1.33 -8.38
N GLN A 376 -22.74 1.54 -8.38
CA GLN A 376 -23.44 2.34 -7.37
C GLN A 376 -23.29 1.78 -5.95
N THR A 377 -23.37 0.47 -5.77
CA THR A 377 -23.18 -0.15 -4.45
C THR A 377 -21.75 0.07 -3.95
N ALA A 378 -20.75 -0.07 -4.82
CA ALA A 378 -19.36 0.24 -4.46
C ALA A 378 -19.14 1.73 -4.17
N SER A 379 -19.82 2.61 -4.91
CA SER A 379 -19.81 4.05 -4.68
C SER A 379 -20.32 4.39 -3.27
N TRP A 380 -21.53 3.95 -2.91
CA TRP A 380 -22.10 4.23 -1.57
C TRP A 380 -21.26 3.64 -0.44
N ALA A 381 -20.75 2.41 -0.59
CA ALA A 381 -19.82 1.83 0.37
C ALA A 381 -18.54 2.66 0.49
N GLY A 382 -18.00 3.17 -0.62
CA GLY A 382 -16.82 4.03 -0.64
C GLY A 382 -17.05 5.38 0.04
N VAL A 383 -18.20 6.02 -0.20
CA VAL A 383 -18.58 7.27 0.49
C VAL A 383 -18.67 7.05 2.00
N ALA A 384 -19.32 5.96 2.43
CA ALA A 384 -19.42 5.61 3.85
C ALA A 384 -18.03 5.35 4.48
N LEU A 385 -17.14 4.65 3.76
CA LEU A 385 -15.76 4.41 4.21
C LEU A 385 -14.99 5.71 4.39
N VAL A 386 -15.06 6.64 3.43
CA VAL A 386 -14.38 7.94 3.51
C VAL A 386 -14.95 8.82 4.63
N ALA A 387 -16.27 8.81 4.82
CA ALA A 387 -16.91 9.52 5.92
C ALA A 387 -16.45 9.01 7.30
N LEU A 388 -16.41 7.68 7.49
CA LEU A 388 -15.89 7.07 8.71
C LEU A 388 -14.40 7.38 8.91
N ALA A 389 -13.62 7.32 7.83
CA ALA A 389 -12.19 7.63 7.86
C ALA A 389 -11.92 9.09 8.23
N LEU A 390 -12.77 10.04 7.84
CA LEU A 390 -12.69 11.42 8.30
C LEU A 390 -12.82 11.52 9.82
N ILE A 391 -13.82 10.84 10.42
CA ILE A 391 -14.02 10.83 11.87
C ILE A 391 -12.79 10.28 12.58
N VAL A 392 -12.26 9.15 12.10
CA VAL A 392 -11.05 8.54 12.65
C VAL A 392 -9.83 9.45 12.47
N ALA A 393 -9.62 10.03 11.29
CA ALA A 393 -8.50 10.91 11.00
C ALA A 393 -8.49 12.15 11.92
N VAL A 394 -9.65 12.78 12.11
CA VAL A 394 -9.79 13.93 13.01
C VAL A 394 -9.48 13.53 14.45
N ARG A 395 -9.99 12.37 14.89
CA ARG A 395 -9.68 11.82 16.21
C ARG A 395 -8.19 11.56 16.37
N GLU A 396 -7.54 10.91 15.42
CA GLU A 396 -6.10 10.61 15.45
C GLU A 396 -5.26 11.88 15.46
N TYR A 397 -5.63 12.92 14.70
CA TYR A 397 -4.97 14.22 14.73
C TYR A 397 -5.03 14.84 16.14
N ARG A 398 -6.20 14.78 16.79
CA ARG A 398 -6.38 15.31 18.16
C ARG A 398 -5.59 14.51 19.19
N LEU A 399 -5.64 13.18 19.13
CA LEU A 399 -4.93 12.31 20.07
C LEU A 399 -3.41 12.40 19.93
N ALA A 400 -2.89 12.69 18.74
CA ALA A 400 -1.45 12.91 18.54
C ALA A 400 -0.94 14.23 19.14
N ARG A 401 -1.85 15.17 19.47
CA ARG A 401 -1.50 16.55 19.85
C ARG A 401 -2.45 17.13 20.92
N PRO A 402 -2.63 16.46 22.08
CA PRO A 402 -3.66 16.82 23.07
C PRO A 402 -3.56 18.26 23.60
N GLU A 403 -2.35 18.80 23.68
CA GLU A 403 -2.07 20.14 24.24
C GLU A 403 -1.83 21.21 23.17
N ALA A 404 -2.03 20.89 21.88
CA ALA A 404 -1.75 21.87 20.82
C ALA A 404 -2.84 22.94 20.72
N PRO A 405 -2.50 24.25 20.75
CA PRO A 405 -3.46 25.31 20.52
C PRO A 405 -4.05 25.18 19.11
N GLY A 406 -5.35 25.42 18.96
CA GLY A 406 -6.02 25.32 17.66
C GLY A 406 -6.16 23.89 17.14
N ILE A 407 -6.16 22.87 18.01
CA ILE A 407 -6.29 21.45 17.64
C ILE A 407 -7.47 21.14 16.70
N GLN A 408 -8.55 21.93 16.76
CA GLN A 408 -9.72 21.79 15.89
C GLN A 408 -9.42 22.10 14.42
N ARG A 409 -8.41 22.94 14.14
CA ARG A 409 -8.02 23.38 12.78
C ARG A 409 -7.53 22.21 11.92
N GLY A 410 -6.99 21.15 12.53
CA GLY A 410 -6.60 19.95 11.82
C GLY A 410 -7.77 19.21 11.15
N ALA A 411 -9.01 19.47 11.58
CA ALA A 411 -10.18 18.89 10.94
C ALA A 411 -10.42 19.44 9.53
N TRP A 412 -10.05 20.70 9.27
CA TRP A 412 -10.31 21.36 7.99
C TRP A 412 -9.58 20.71 6.81
N PRO A 413 -8.24 20.53 6.82
CA PRO A 413 -7.56 19.86 5.71
C PRO A 413 -8.05 18.41 5.52
N LEU A 414 -8.37 17.71 6.61
CA LEU A 414 -8.89 16.34 6.55
C LEU A 414 -10.28 16.30 5.90
N ALA A 415 -11.16 17.22 6.29
CA ALA A 415 -12.50 17.35 5.71
C ALA A 415 -12.44 17.76 4.23
N THR A 416 -11.50 18.64 3.84
CA THR A 416 -11.30 19.01 2.43
C THR A 416 -10.91 17.82 1.58
N LEU A 417 -9.92 17.02 2.01
CA LEU A 417 -9.51 15.83 1.25
C LEU A 417 -10.61 14.76 1.22
N ALA A 418 -11.23 14.47 2.37
CA ALA A 418 -12.30 13.48 2.47
C ALA A 418 -13.53 13.91 1.64
N GLY A 419 -13.89 15.19 1.66
CA GLY A 419 -14.97 15.75 0.85
C GLY A 419 -14.69 15.63 -0.65
N GLY A 420 -13.46 15.94 -1.09
CA GLY A 420 -13.05 15.75 -2.48
C GLY A 420 -13.12 14.28 -2.92
N TYR A 421 -12.65 13.35 -2.08
CA TYR A 421 -12.75 11.91 -2.36
C TYR A 421 -14.21 11.44 -2.39
N GLY A 422 -15.01 11.82 -1.39
CA GLY A 422 -16.43 11.47 -1.32
C GLY A 422 -17.21 11.98 -2.53
N PHE A 423 -16.94 13.22 -2.97
CA PHE A 423 -17.53 13.79 -4.18
C PHE A 423 -17.22 12.97 -5.44
N VAL A 424 -15.94 12.63 -5.67
CA VAL A 424 -15.55 11.82 -6.82
C VAL A 424 -16.17 10.42 -6.77
N ILE A 425 -16.17 9.79 -5.60
CA ILE A 425 -16.74 8.45 -5.41
C ILE A 425 -18.24 8.44 -5.65
N ALA A 426 -18.98 9.46 -5.18
CA ALA A 426 -20.41 9.59 -5.40
C ALA A 426 -20.79 9.71 -6.89
N GLY A 427 -19.86 10.17 -7.73
CA GLY A 427 -20.05 10.30 -9.19
C GLY A 427 -19.70 9.06 -10.01
N TRP A 428 -19.28 7.95 -9.40
CA TRP A 428 -18.89 6.73 -10.12
C TRP A 428 -20.00 6.17 -11.00
N ASN A 429 -19.64 5.75 -12.22
CA ASN A 429 -20.56 5.26 -13.24
C ASN A 429 -20.01 4.17 -14.16
#